data_AF-A0A7H9HR98-F1
#
_entry.id   AF-A0A7H9HR98-F1
#
_cell.length_a   1.000
_cell.length_b   1.000
_cell.length_c   1.000
_cell.angle_alpha   90.00
_cell.angle_beta   90.00
_cell.angle_gamma   90.00
#
_symmetry.space_group_name_H-M   'P 1'
#
loop_
_entity.id
_entity.type
_entity.pdbx_description
1 polymer ?
#
loop_
_entity_poly.entity_id
_entity_poly.type
_entity_poly.pdbx_seq_one_letter_code
_entity_poly.pdbx_strand_id
1 'polypeptide(L)'
;MDETTDNGDPSLLKTEIQRYLVETGNYQLISNQLSERLLQDGWIDAVRELIASEMRNSNSSNYTEILAKVEPKAVEMVSQPIKDQVLSQIETFLDEIVDKR
;
A
#
# COMPACT_ATOMS: atom_id res chain seq x y z
N MET A 1 -7.54 32.64 28.02
CA MET A 1 -6.88 31.39 28.44
C MET A 1 -7.64 30.28 27.75
N ASP A 2 -6.87 29.39 27.12
CA ASP A 2 -7.22 28.41 26.10
C ASP A 2 -8.59 27.75 26.17
N GLU A 3 -9.22 27.68 24.99
CA GLU A 3 -10.01 26.51 24.62
C GLU A 3 -9.88 26.31 23.10
N THR A 4 -8.65 26.04 22.62
CA THR A 4 -8.45 25.45 21.31
C THR A 4 -8.56 23.94 21.46
N THR A 5 -9.70 23.41 21.03
CA THR A 5 -9.93 22.02 20.63
C THR A 5 -8.65 21.38 20.06
N ASP A 6 -8.04 20.49 20.84
CA ASP A 6 -7.07 19.50 20.37
C ASP A 6 -7.83 18.44 19.57
N ASN A 7 -8.26 18.82 18.36
CA ASN A 7 -8.58 17.83 17.34
C ASN A 7 -7.24 17.31 16.83
N GLY A 8 -6.72 16.28 17.52
CA GLY A 8 -5.43 15.66 17.22
C GLY A 8 -5.25 15.47 15.71
N ASP A 9 -4.16 16.03 15.19
CA ASP A 9 -3.85 16.05 13.76
C ASP A 9 -3.93 14.63 13.18
N PRO A 10 -4.81 14.36 12.18
CA PRO A 10 -4.96 13.04 11.56
C PRO A 10 -3.64 12.50 10.98
N SER A 11 -2.71 13.37 10.62
CA SER A 11 -1.38 12.99 10.14
C SER A 11 -0.50 12.40 11.25
N LEU A 12 -0.62 12.90 12.49
CA LEU A 12 0.07 12.38 13.66
C LEU A 12 -0.48 11.02 14.06
N LEU A 13 -1.80 10.86 14.04
CA LEU A 13 -2.45 9.57 14.29
C LEU A 13 -2.02 8.51 13.27
N LYS A 14 -2.01 8.86 11.98
CA LYS A 14 -1.51 7.96 10.91
C LYS A 14 -0.06 7.55 11.14
N THR A 15 0.80 8.50 11.54
CA THR A 15 2.22 8.23 11.80
C THR A 15 2.40 7.30 13.00
N GLU A 16 1.61 7.49 14.06
CA GLU A 16 1.66 6.65 15.26
C GLU A 16 1.18 5.22 15.00
N ILE A 17 0.09 5.08 14.23
CA ILE A 17 -0.39 3.80 13.72
C ILE A 17 0.69 3.08 12.92
N GLN A 18 1.33 3.77 11.96
CA GLN A 18 2.39 3.19 11.14
C GLN A 18 3.57 2.75 12.00
N ARG A 19 3.96 3.55 13.01
CA ARG A 19 5.03 3.18 13.95
C ARG A 19 4.67 1.92 14.73
N TYR A 20 3.47 1.85 15.30
CA TYR A 20 3.03 0.68 16.06
C TYR A 20 2.99 -0.58 15.18
N LEU A 21 2.48 -0.48 13.94
CA LEU A 21 2.48 -1.62 13.01
C LEU A 21 3.91 -2.12 12.71
N VAL A 22 4.89 -1.23 12.64
CA VAL A 22 6.30 -1.61 12.47
C VAL A 22 6.88 -2.23 13.75
N GLU A 23 6.65 -1.63 14.91
CA GLU A 23 7.18 -2.11 16.20
C GLU A 23 6.61 -3.47 16.61
N THR A 24 5.36 -3.75 16.26
CA THR A 24 4.70 -5.04 16.50
C THR A 24 5.01 -6.11 15.45
N GLY A 25 5.67 -5.74 14.34
CA GLY A 25 5.92 -6.63 13.21
C GLY A 25 4.70 -6.87 12.31
N ASN A 26 3.53 -6.32 12.64
CA ASN A 26 2.30 -6.46 11.86
C ASN A 26 2.45 -5.85 10.45
N TYR A 27 3.23 -4.77 10.30
CA TYR A 27 3.55 -4.21 9.00
C TYR A 27 4.26 -5.21 8.08
N GLN A 28 5.25 -5.94 8.63
CA GLN A 28 5.98 -6.94 7.87
C GLN A 28 5.06 -8.09 7.46
N LEU A 29 4.15 -8.50 8.34
CA LEU A 29 3.17 -9.54 8.04
C LEU A 29 2.25 -9.14 6.88
N ILE A 30 1.67 -7.93 6.93
CA ILE A 30 0.80 -7.40 5.86
C ILE A 30 1.57 -7.31 4.54
N SER A 31 2.79 -6.76 4.58
CA SER A 31 3.63 -6.58 3.39
C SER A 31 3.99 -7.93 2.74
N ASN A 32 4.35 -8.93 3.54
CA ASN A 32 4.65 -10.27 3.05
C ASN A 32 3.42 -10.92 2.42
N GLN A 33 2.27 -10.88 3.11
CA GLN A 33 1.04 -11.48 2.60
C GLN A 33 0.53 -10.81 1.33
N LEU A 34 0.61 -9.48 1.25
CA LEU A 34 0.29 -8.74 0.02
C LEU A 34 1.23 -9.19 -1.11
N SER A 35 2.54 -9.25 -0.86
CA SER A 35 3.54 -9.65 -1.86
C SER A 35 3.29 -11.08 -2.36
N GLU A 36 2.99 -12.03 -1.45
CA GLU A 36 2.65 -13.41 -1.80
C GLU A 36 1.39 -13.49 -2.65
N ARG A 37 0.34 -12.73 -2.32
CA ARG A 37 -0.92 -12.72 -3.07
C ARG A 37 -0.76 -12.12 -4.46
N LEU A 38 -0.07 -10.98 -4.56
CA LEU A 38 0.23 -10.36 -5.85
C LEU A 38 1.08 -11.28 -6.74
N LEU A 39 1.97 -12.07 -6.14
CA LEU A 39 2.73 -13.07 -6.87
C LEU A 39 1.84 -14.23 -7.34
N GLN A 40 1.02 -14.80 -6.46
CA GLN A 40 0.14 -15.93 -6.75
C GLN A 40 -0.95 -15.61 -7.79
N ASP A 41 -1.47 -14.38 -7.78
CA ASP A 41 -2.49 -13.91 -8.71
C ASP A 41 -1.89 -13.43 -10.05
N GLY A 42 -0.56 -13.55 -10.23
CA GLY A 42 0.13 -13.19 -11.47
C GLY A 42 0.30 -11.68 -11.69
N TRP A 43 -0.06 -10.83 -10.72
CA TRP A 43 0.07 -9.37 -10.83
C TRP A 43 1.52 -8.95 -11.06
N ILE A 44 2.49 -9.58 -10.39
CA ILE A 44 3.92 -9.25 -10.54
C ILE A 44 4.39 -9.43 -11.98
N ASP A 45 3.98 -10.52 -12.62
CA ASP A 45 4.37 -10.80 -14.00
C ASP A 45 3.62 -9.88 -14.99
N ALA A 46 2.33 -9.62 -14.74
CA ALA A 46 1.55 -8.68 -15.54
C ALA A 46 2.12 -7.25 -15.51
N VAL A 47 2.62 -6.79 -14.34
CA VAL A 47 3.29 -5.49 -14.23
C VAL A 47 4.64 -5.49 -14.95
N ARG A 48 5.40 -6.59 -14.92
CA ARG A 48 6.65 -6.72 -15.69
C ARG A 48 6.40 -6.64 -17.20
N GLU A 49 5.35 -7.30 -17.68
CA GLU A 49 4.93 -7.23 -19.08
C GLU A 49 4.50 -5.82 -19.46
N LEU A 50 3.75 -5.14 -18.59
CA LEU A 50 3.37 -3.74 -18.77
C LEU A 50 4.59 -2.84 -18.88
N ILE A 51 5.57 -2.96 -17.98
CA ILE A 51 6.84 -2.21 -18.03
C ILE A 51 7.56 -2.46 -19.37
N ALA A 52 7.67 -3.73 -19.79
CA ALA A 52 8.28 -4.09 -21.06
C ALA A 52 7.52 -3.52 -22.28
N SER A 53 6.19 -3.45 -22.21
CA SER A 53 5.38 -2.81 -23.24
C SER A 53 5.59 -1.29 -23.28
N GLU A 54 5.59 -0.63 -22.12
CA GLU A 54 5.78 0.82 -22.04
C GLU A 54 7.17 1.24 -22.51
N MET A 55 8.23 0.49 -22.17
CA MET A 55 9.58 0.74 -22.69
C MET A 55 9.65 0.62 -24.21
N ARG A 56 9.01 -0.42 -24.78
CA ARG A 56 8.96 -0.62 -26.24
C ARG A 56 8.15 0.48 -26.94
N ASN A 57 7.02 0.88 -26.37
CA ASN A 57 6.14 1.88 -26.97
C ASN A 57 6.69 3.30 -26.88
N SER A 58 7.39 3.62 -25.79
CA SER A 58 7.98 4.94 -25.57
C SER A 58 9.38 5.11 -26.18
N ASN A 59 10.02 4.01 -26.60
CA ASN A 59 11.45 3.98 -26.94
C ASN A 59 12.35 4.61 -25.85
N SER A 60 11.89 4.60 -24.59
CA SER A 60 12.58 5.17 -23.45
C SER A 60 12.81 4.08 -22.40
N SER A 61 14.00 4.06 -21.83
CA SER A 61 14.35 3.27 -20.65
C SER A 61 14.49 4.17 -19.40
N ASN A 62 14.04 5.42 -19.49
CA ASN A 62 14.09 6.34 -18.37
C ASN A 62 13.15 5.88 -17.26
N TYR A 63 13.72 5.62 -16.08
CA TYR A 63 12.97 5.09 -14.94
C TYR A 63 11.78 5.96 -14.56
N THR A 64 11.98 7.27 -14.40
CA THR A 64 10.92 8.20 -13.96
C THR A 64 9.78 8.29 -14.96
N GLU A 65 10.10 8.32 -16.26
CA GLU A 65 9.08 8.37 -17.32
C GLU A 65 8.26 7.09 -17.40
N ILE A 66 8.90 5.93 -17.26
CA ILE A 66 8.23 4.63 -17.28
C ILE A 66 7.41 4.43 -16.02
N LEU A 67 7.96 4.76 -14.85
CA LEU A 67 7.26 4.66 -13.57
C LEU A 67 5.96 5.48 -13.58
N ALA A 68 6.03 6.75 -14.02
CA ALA A 68 4.88 7.63 -14.07
C ALA A 68 3.72 7.11 -14.96
N LYS A 69 4.02 6.23 -15.93
CA LYS A 69 3.01 5.59 -16.79
C LYS A 69 2.51 4.25 -16.25
N VAL A 70 3.41 3.49 -15.64
CA VAL A 70 3.15 2.12 -15.17
C VAL A 70 2.45 2.13 -13.82
N GLU A 71 2.89 2.97 -12.88
CA GLU A 71 2.38 3.00 -11.50
C GLU A 71 0.85 3.11 -11.40
N PRO A 72 0.16 4.08 -12.05
CA PRO A 72 -1.30 4.17 -11.95
C PRO A 72 -2.01 2.91 -12.47
N LYS A 73 -1.53 2.36 -13.59
CA LYS A 73 -2.07 1.12 -14.17
C LYS A 73 -1.82 -0.08 -13.27
N ALA A 74 -0.64 -0.19 -12.68
CA ALA A 74 -0.28 -1.27 -11.76
C ALA A 74 -1.18 -1.27 -10.52
N VAL A 75 -1.50 -0.10 -9.97
CA VAL A 75 -2.45 0.05 -8.84
C VAL A 75 -3.86 -0.38 -9.24
N GLU A 76 -4.31 -0.01 -10.44
CA GLU A 76 -5.62 -0.44 -10.98
C GLU A 76 -5.69 -1.95 -11.20
N MET A 77 -4.59 -2.57 -11.66
CA MET A 77 -4.47 -4.00 -11.93
C MET A 77 -4.55 -4.88 -10.69
N VAL A 78 -4.36 -4.35 -9.49
CA VAL A 78 -4.53 -5.14 -8.26
C VAL A 78 -6.00 -5.57 -8.15
N SER A 79 -6.23 -6.89 -8.08
CA SER A 79 -7.57 -7.45 -8.05
C SER A 79 -8.34 -7.04 -6.80
N GLN A 80 -9.66 -6.85 -6.93
CA GLN A 80 -10.52 -6.43 -5.83
C GLN A 80 -10.45 -7.38 -4.63
N PRO A 81 -10.42 -8.72 -4.78
CA PRO A 81 -10.28 -9.63 -3.65
C PRO A 81 -9.00 -9.42 -2.84
N ILE A 82 -7.87 -9.10 -3.49
CA ILE A 82 -6.61 -8.80 -2.80
C ILE A 82 -6.73 -7.48 -2.03
N LYS A 83 -7.33 -6.44 -2.65
CA LYS A 83 -7.59 -5.15 -2.00
C LYS A 83 -8.44 -5.33 -0.75
N ASP A 84 -9.60 -5.98 -0.89
CA ASP A 84 -10.56 -6.18 0.21
C ASP A 84 -9.92 -6.96 1.37
N GLN A 85 -9.19 -8.01 1.05
CA GLN A 85 -8.54 -8.82 2.07
C GLN A 85 -7.47 -8.06 2.85
N VAL A 86 -6.59 -7.34 2.13
CA VAL A 86 -5.50 -6.61 2.78
C VAL A 86 -6.05 -5.42 3.56
N LEU A 87 -7.09 -4.75 3.07
CA LEU A 87 -7.80 -3.70 3.80
C LEU A 87 -8.44 -4.24 5.08
N SER A 88 -9.18 -5.35 5.00
CA SER A 88 -9.79 -5.98 6.19
C SER A 88 -8.76 -6.36 7.24
N GLN A 89 -7.58 -6.83 6.81
CA GLN A 89 -6.49 -7.13 7.72
C GLN A 89 -5.89 -5.88 8.37
N ILE A 90 -5.70 -4.80 7.59
CA ILE A 90 -5.27 -3.51 8.13
C ILE A 90 -6.29 -3.02 9.16
N GLU A 91 -7.58 -3.01 8.83
CA GLU A 91 -8.67 -2.61 9.73
C GLU A 91 -8.64 -3.40 11.03
N THR A 92 -8.50 -4.73 10.96
CA THR A 92 -8.38 -5.59 12.15
C THR A 92 -7.22 -5.16 13.06
N PHE A 93 -6.06 -4.84 12.49
CA PHE A 93 -4.93 -4.36 13.28
C PHE A 93 -5.11 -2.94 13.81
N LEU A 94 -5.85 -2.09 13.10
CA LEU A 94 -6.19 -0.76 13.58
C LEU A 94 -7.15 -0.83 14.76
N ASP A 95 -8.15 -1.71 14.70
CA ASP A 95 -9.09 -1.93 15.79
C ASP A 95 -8.36 -2.38 17.06
N GLU A 96 -7.38 -3.29 16.95
CA GLU A 96 -6.53 -3.70 18.09
C GLU A 96 -5.71 -2.56 18.71
N ILE A 97 -5.42 -1.50 17.95
CA ILE A 97 -4.65 -0.33 18.42
C ILE A 97 -5.58 0.69 19.07
N VAL A 98 -6.73 0.94 18.44
CA VAL A 98 -7.70 1.95 18.87
C VAL A 98 -8.45 1.49 20.12
N ASP A 99 -8.80 0.20 20.23
CA ASP A 99 -9.45 -0.34 21.44
C ASP A 99 -8.50 -0.42 22.65
N LYS A 100 -7.19 -0.26 22.46
CA LYS A 100 -6.20 -0.15 23.54
C LYS A 100 -6.03 1.28 24.08
N ARG A 101 -6.70 2.27 23.48
CA ARG A 101 -6.68 3.67 23.96
C ARG A 101 -7.86 4.01 24.86
#